data_AF-A0A914QA84-F1
#
_entry.id   AF-A0A914QA84-F1
#
_cell.length_a   1.000
_cell.length_b   1.000
_cell.length_c   1.000
_cell.angle_alpha   90.00
_cell.angle_beta   90.00
_cell.angle_gamma   90.00
#
_symmetry.space_group_name_H-M   'P 1'
#
loop_
_entity.id
_entity.type
_entity.pdbx_description
1 polymer ?
#
loop_
_entity_poly.entity_id
_entity_poly.type
_entity_poly.pdbx_seq_one_letter_code
_entity_poly.pdbx_strand_id
1 'polypeptide(L)'
;MYLHGLDINNKKDAIKIAVKIVSDVFINNGVWKYADTMTKLGHTVYQYCFEYYNPNNFGLLGYVLPFKAATHGTELPYLFKKGVISYFHPSEDDLKVLDIFTTYFTNFAKYGNPNGNGDVPQIWKPLTPEDTLKYMCINLDKVRMCDNLNDGRNKQWATFFEKNLGNGITYIADDKIEKEDFISGKL
;
A
#
# COMPACT_ATOMS: atom_id res chain seq x y z
N MET A 1 6.91 -0.35 -19.79
CA MET A 1 6.70 -0.26 -18.32
C MET A 1 6.20 1.11 -17.88
N TYR A 2 7.00 2.19 -17.94
CA TYR A 2 6.58 3.50 -17.38
C TYR A 2 6.05 4.53 -18.38
N LEU A 3 6.36 4.40 -19.67
CA LEU A 3 6.04 5.39 -20.70
C LEU A 3 4.67 5.19 -21.38
N HIS A 4 3.85 4.27 -20.89
CA HIS A 4 2.60 3.89 -21.56
C HIS A 4 1.60 5.07 -21.53
N GLY A 5 1.50 5.81 -22.64
CA GLY A 5 0.63 6.97 -22.77
C GLY A 5 1.14 8.25 -22.10
N LEU A 6 2.43 8.33 -21.75
CA LEU A 6 3.03 9.48 -21.07
C LEU A 6 4.18 10.05 -21.92
N ASP A 7 4.21 11.39 -22.04
CA ASP A 7 5.25 12.10 -22.79
C ASP A 7 6.31 12.67 -21.83
N ILE A 8 7.57 12.25 -22.01
CA ILE A 8 8.70 12.73 -21.18
C ILE A 8 9.00 14.22 -21.38
N ASN A 9 8.61 14.80 -22.52
CA ASN A 9 8.77 16.22 -22.78
C ASN A 9 7.69 17.06 -22.06
N ASN A 10 6.60 16.42 -21.63
CA ASN A 10 5.59 17.04 -20.80
C ASN A 10 6.02 16.97 -19.32
N LYS A 11 6.25 18.13 -18.70
CA LYS A 11 6.71 18.22 -17.30
C LYS A 11 5.81 17.44 -16.32
N LYS A 12 4.50 17.44 -16.48
CA LYS A 12 3.58 16.74 -15.55
C LYS A 12 3.72 15.22 -15.70
N ASP A 13 3.84 14.75 -16.92
CA ASP A 13 3.98 13.31 -17.19
C ASP A 13 5.37 12.81 -16.80
N ALA A 14 6.42 13.61 -17.04
CA ALA A 14 7.76 13.33 -16.52
C ALA A 14 7.78 13.21 -14.98
N ILE A 15 7.09 14.10 -14.25
CA ILE A 15 6.96 14.02 -12.79
C ILE A 15 6.21 12.75 -12.38
N LYS A 16 5.10 12.39 -13.05
CA LYS A 16 4.37 11.15 -12.76
C LYS A 16 5.24 9.92 -12.97
N ILE A 17 6.03 9.88 -14.05
CA ILE A 17 6.97 8.79 -14.33
C ILE A 17 7.99 8.69 -13.21
N ALA A 18 8.63 9.81 -12.83
CA ALA A 18 9.61 9.85 -11.75
C ALA A 18 9.02 9.37 -10.42
N VAL A 19 7.83 9.85 -10.04
CA VAL A 19 7.13 9.41 -8.83
C VAL A 19 6.84 7.92 -8.87
N LYS A 20 6.37 7.36 -9.99
CA LYS A 20 6.13 5.92 -10.14
C LYS A 20 7.41 5.11 -9.95
N ILE A 21 8.51 5.52 -10.59
CA ILE A 21 9.81 4.82 -10.48
C ILE A 21 10.32 4.85 -9.04
N VAL A 22 10.36 6.03 -8.42
CA VAL A 22 10.84 6.19 -7.04
C VAL A 22 9.97 5.37 -6.08
N SER A 23 8.65 5.44 -6.20
CA SER A 23 7.73 4.66 -5.35
C SER A 23 7.95 3.16 -5.49
N ASP A 24 8.16 2.67 -6.73
CA ASP A 24 8.38 1.26 -6.99
C ASP A 24 9.72 0.77 -6.43
N VAL A 25 10.79 1.56 -6.54
CA VAL A 25 12.13 1.22 -6.03
C VAL A 25 12.17 1.24 -4.50
N PHE A 26 11.58 2.24 -3.85
CA PHE A 26 11.72 2.41 -2.40
C PHE A 26 10.69 1.61 -1.59
N ILE A 27 9.48 1.41 -2.09
CA ILE A 27 8.37 0.85 -1.30
C ILE A 27 7.65 -0.28 -2.03
N ASN A 28 7.06 -0.01 -3.21
CA ASN A 28 6.01 -0.88 -3.74
C ASN A 28 6.53 -2.29 -4.07
N ASN A 29 7.73 -2.41 -4.64
CA ASN A 29 8.30 -3.72 -4.98
C ASN A 29 8.62 -4.54 -3.74
N GLY A 30 9.16 -3.92 -2.69
CA GLY A 30 9.45 -4.59 -1.42
C GLY A 30 8.17 -5.09 -0.75
N VAL A 31 7.15 -4.22 -0.63
CA VAL A 31 5.85 -4.58 -0.05
C VAL A 31 5.18 -5.71 -0.83
N TRP A 32 5.10 -5.59 -2.16
CA TRP A 32 4.49 -6.64 -2.98
C TRP A 32 5.26 -7.96 -2.89
N LYS A 33 6.60 -7.92 -2.94
CA LYS A 33 7.42 -9.14 -2.85
C LYS A 33 7.23 -9.84 -1.51
N TYR A 34 7.18 -9.09 -0.41
CA TYR A 34 6.90 -9.64 0.91
C TYR A 34 5.52 -10.29 0.96
N ALA A 35 4.49 -9.59 0.47
CA ALA A 35 3.13 -10.12 0.42
C ALA A 35 3.03 -11.38 -0.44
N ASP A 36 3.70 -11.41 -1.60
CA ASP A 36 3.76 -12.55 -2.51
C ASP A 36 4.44 -13.77 -1.84
N THR A 37 5.60 -13.57 -1.23
CA THR A 37 6.33 -14.62 -0.50
C THR A 37 5.50 -15.16 0.66
N MET A 38 4.96 -14.30 1.53
CA MET A 38 4.17 -14.73 2.70
C MET A 38 2.91 -15.48 2.29
N THR A 39 2.24 -15.05 1.21
CA THR A 39 1.07 -15.75 0.67
C THR A 39 1.46 -17.15 0.17
N LYS A 40 2.57 -17.29 -0.56
CA LYS A 40 3.08 -18.57 -1.06
C LYS A 40 3.54 -19.52 0.05
N LEU A 41 4.00 -18.98 1.18
CA LEU A 41 4.33 -19.75 2.39
C LEU A 41 3.09 -20.21 3.18
N GLY A 42 1.88 -19.86 2.72
CA GLY A 42 0.61 -20.27 3.30
C GLY A 42 0.08 -19.35 4.39
N HIS A 43 0.65 -18.15 4.55
CA HIS A 43 0.09 -17.14 5.46
C HIS A 43 -1.10 -16.44 4.83
N THR A 44 -2.08 -16.06 5.66
CA THR A 44 -3.20 -15.22 5.22
C THR A 44 -2.74 -13.76 5.15
N VAL A 45 -2.66 -13.21 3.94
CA VAL A 45 -2.17 -11.85 3.70
C VAL A 45 -3.29 -10.97 3.13
N TYR A 46 -3.41 -9.76 3.66
CA TYR A 46 -4.34 -8.74 3.19
C TYR A 46 -3.56 -7.52 2.70
N GLN A 47 -3.72 -7.17 1.43
CA GLN A 47 -3.05 -6.02 0.80
C GLN A 47 -4.03 -4.86 0.62
N TYR A 48 -3.59 -3.62 0.82
CA TYR A 48 -4.37 -2.42 0.53
C TYR A 48 -3.58 -1.34 -0.22
N CYS A 49 -4.31 -0.39 -0.78
CA CYS A 49 -3.86 0.94 -1.20
C CYS A 49 -4.77 1.99 -0.58
N PHE A 50 -4.18 2.96 0.13
CA PHE A 50 -4.90 4.10 0.68
C PHE A 50 -4.88 5.23 -0.35
N GLU A 51 -6.05 5.62 -0.85
CA GLU A 51 -6.19 6.58 -1.95
C GLU A 51 -6.87 7.90 -1.53
N TYR A 52 -7.40 7.96 -0.31
CA TYR A 52 -8.05 9.17 0.18
C TYR A 52 -7.06 10.33 0.32
N TYR A 53 -7.41 11.46 -0.27
CA TYR A 53 -6.62 12.68 -0.25
C TYR A 53 -7.45 13.83 0.31
N ASN A 54 -6.97 14.41 1.40
CA ASN A 54 -7.51 15.67 1.91
C ASN A 54 -6.42 16.75 1.84
N PRO A 55 -6.59 17.82 1.03
CA PRO A 55 -5.60 18.88 0.89
C PRO A 55 -5.32 19.62 2.20
N ASN A 56 -6.27 19.67 3.13
CA ASN A 56 -6.12 20.38 4.40
C ASN A 56 -5.13 19.70 5.34
N ASN A 57 -4.86 18.40 5.16
CA ASN A 57 -3.98 17.62 6.04
C ASN A 57 -2.48 17.78 5.70
N PHE A 58 -2.15 18.52 4.65
CA PHE A 58 -0.77 18.67 4.15
C PHE A 58 -0.08 19.95 4.63
N GLY A 59 -0.80 20.91 5.22
CA GLY A 59 -0.21 22.19 5.63
C GLY A 59 0.61 22.87 4.52
N LEU A 60 1.82 23.33 4.84
CA LEU A 60 2.72 23.99 3.88
C LEU A 60 3.17 23.08 2.72
N LEU A 61 3.25 21.76 2.94
CA LEU A 61 3.63 20.81 1.88
C LEU A 61 2.61 20.78 0.74
N GLY A 62 1.34 21.07 1.02
CA GLY A 62 0.29 21.12 0.00
C GLY A 62 0.55 22.17 -1.09
N TYR A 63 1.31 23.22 -0.78
CA TYR A 63 1.68 24.27 -1.75
C TYR A 63 2.93 23.92 -2.57
N VAL A 64 3.78 23.01 -2.07
CA VAL A 64 5.06 22.65 -2.68
C VAL A 64 4.94 21.40 -3.55
N LEU A 65 4.01 20.50 -3.23
CA LEU A 65 3.84 19.26 -3.97
C LEU A 65 3.30 19.52 -5.39
N PRO A 66 3.91 18.91 -6.42
CA PRO A 66 3.51 19.11 -7.82
C PRO A 66 2.23 18.32 -8.20
N PHE A 67 1.56 17.68 -7.24
CA PHE A 67 0.38 16.86 -7.44
C PHE A 67 -0.56 16.91 -6.22
N LYS A 68 -1.83 16.55 -6.44
CA LYS A 68 -2.86 16.41 -5.40
C LYS A 68 -3.27 14.94 -5.32
N ALA A 69 -2.67 14.19 -4.40
CA ALA A 69 -2.92 12.77 -4.21
C ALA A 69 -2.46 12.34 -2.80
N ALA A 70 -2.95 11.19 -2.34
CA ALA A 70 -2.38 10.53 -1.17
C ALA A 70 -0.86 10.35 -1.36
N THR A 71 -0.07 10.63 -0.32
CA THR A 71 1.38 10.46 -0.35
C THR A 71 1.85 9.62 0.84
N HIS A 72 3.14 9.34 0.89
CA HIS A 72 3.73 8.50 1.92
C HIS A 72 3.38 9.00 3.33
N GLY A 73 2.80 8.11 4.15
CA GLY A 73 2.46 8.38 5.56
C GLY A 73 1.20 9.22 5.76
N THR A 74 0.46 9.55 4.70
CA THR A 74 -0.78 10.34 4.82
C THR A 74 -1.96 9.55 5.37
N GLU A 75 -1.86 8.23 5.41
CA GLU A 75 -2.83 7.33 6.03
C GLU A 75 -2.72 7.30 7.57
N LEU A 76 -1.55 7.61 8.13
CA LEU A 76 -1.27 7.49 9.56
C LEU A 76 -2.18 8.33 10.48
N PRO A 77 -2.58 9.56 10.12
CA PRO A 77 -3.52 10.34 10.91
C PRO A 77 -4.90 9.66 11.03
N TYR A 78 -5.31 8.90 10.01
CA TYR A 78 -6.57 8.15 10.02
C TYR A 78 -6.47 6.85 10.83
N LEU A 79 -5.27 6.42 11.22
CA LEU A 79 -5.09 5.28 12.13
C LEU A 79 -4.91 5.71 13.58
N PHE A 80 -4.14 6.77 13.82
CA PHE A 80 -3.74 7.18 15.17
C PHE A 80 -4.45 8.43 15.69
N LYS A 81 -5.31 9.07 14.87
CA LYS A 81 -5.94 10.37 15.18
C LYS A 81 -4.91 11.44 15.54
N LYS A 82 -3.70 11.32 15.01
CA LYS A 82 -2.58 12.23 15.25
C LYS A 82 -1.88 12.50 13.94
N GLY A 83 -1.74 13.78 13.61
CA GLY A 83 -1.06 14.18 12.40
C GLY A 83 0.45 14.00 12.51
N VAL A 84 1.05 13.48 11.44
CA VAL A 84 2.51 13.26 11.32
C VAL A 84 3.19 14.47 10.67
N ILE A 85 2.52 15.08 9.68
CA ILE A 85 3.04 16.21 8.90
C ILE A 85 2.59 17.55 9.50
N SER A 86 1.32 17.63 9.90
CA SER A 86 0.70 18.83 10.48
C SER A 86 -0.31 18.41 11.55
N TYR A 87 -0.83 19.34 12.34
CA TYR A 87 -1.90 19.00 13.29
C TYR A 87 -3.14 18.51 12.53
N PHE A 88 -3.61 17.33 12.91
CA PHE A 88 -4.78 16.71 12.28
C PHE A 88 -6.07 17.32 12.83
N HIS A 89 -6.75 18.09 11.99
CA HIS A 89 -8.05 18.69 12.26
C HIS A 89 -9.08 18.05 11.31
N PRO A 90 -9.63 16.88 11.66
CA PRO A 90 -10.47 16.13 10.75
C PRO A 90 -11.79 16.85 10.44
N SER A 91 -12.14 16.89 9.16
CA SER A 91 -13.49 17.15 8.67
C SER A 91 -14.41 15.94 8.90
N GLU A 92 -15.71 16.10 8.62
CA GLU A 92 -16.67 14.98 8.70
C GLU A 92 -16.28 13.82 7.77
N ASP A 93 -15.74 14.11 6.59
CA ASP A 93 -15.29 13.08 5.65
C ASP A 93 -14.02 12.38 6.14
N ASP A 94 -13.10 13.11 6.78
CA ASP A 94 -11.94 12.49 7.43
C ASP A 94 -12.37 11.55 8.55
N LEU A 95 -13.39 11.91 9.33
CA LEU A 95 -13.93 11.07 10.39
C LEU A 95 -14.54 9.77 9.83
N LYS A 96 -15.22 9.83 8.67
CA LYS A 96 -15.73 8.62 8.00
C LYS A 96 -14.58 7.72 7.55
N VAL A 97 -13.55 8.28 6.91
CA VAL A 97 -12.39 7.48 6.46
C VAL A 97 -11.61 6.91 7.64
N LEU A 98 -11.47 7.68 8.72
CA LEU A 98 -10.87 7.22 9.98
C LEU A 98 -11.65 6.04 10.57
N ASP A 99 -12.98 6.13 10.63
CA ASP A 99 -13.83 5.05 11.15
C ASP A 99 -13.70 3.77 10.31
N ILE A 100 -13.73 3.90 8.98
CA ILE A 100 -13.52 2.78 8.06
C ILE A 100 -12.14 2.15 8.26
N PHE A 101 -11.09 2.96 8.26
CA PHE A 101 -9.71 2.48 8.32
C PHE A 101 -9.40 1.82 9.67
N THR A 102 -9.80 2.46 10.77
CA THR A 102 -9.63 1.90 12.12
C THR A 102 -10.47 0.66 12.35
N THR A 103 -11.67 0.56 11.77
CA THR A 103 -12.49 -0.67 11.85
C THR A 103 -11.76 -1.85 11.23
N TYR A 104 -11.26 -1.74 10.00
CA TYR A 104 -10.49 -2.82 9.38
C TYR A 104 -9.23 -3.20 10.18
N PHE A 105 -8.46 -2.20 10.62
CA PHE A 105 -7.23 -2.43 11.37
C PHE A 105 -7.48 -3.09 12.73
N THR A 106 -8.47 -2.62 13.48
CA THR A 106 -8.80 -3.17 14.79
C THR A 106 -9.43 -4.55 14.69
N ASN A 107 -10.23 -4.81 13.66
CA ASN A 107 -10.72 -6.17 13.38
C ASN A 107 -9.56 -7.12 13.09
N PHE A 108 -8.59 -6.73 12.25
CA PHE A 108 -7.42 -7.55 11.99
C PHE A 108 -6.61 -7.80 13.27
N ALA A 109 -6.36 -6.77 14.08
CA ALA A 109 -5.63 -6.91 15.33
C ALA A 109 -6.33 -7.86 16.34
N LYS A 110 -7.67 -7.86 16.37
CA LYS A 110 -8.46 -8.72 17.29
C LYS A 110 -8.64 -10.14 16.78
N TYR A 111 -8.84 -10.32 15.48
CA TYR A 111 -9.36 -11.56 14.90
C TYR A 111 -8.45 -12.19 13.83
N GLY A 112 -7.36 -11.54 13.44
CA GLY A 112 -6.54 -11.93 12.29
C GLY A 112 -7.24 -11.76 10.94
N ASN A 113 -8.44 -11.16 10.92
CA ASN A 113 -9.26 -10.96 9.74
C ASN A 113 -9.86 -9.54 9.78
N PRO A 114 -9.56 -8.67 8.80
CA PRO A 114 -10.03 -7.28 8.80
C PRO A 114 -11.56 -7.17 8.68
N ASN A 115 -12.24 -8.23 8.25
CA ASN A 115 -13.70 -8.23 8.12
C ASN A 115 -14.43 -8.37 9.46
N GLY A 116 -13.76 -8.82 10.54
CA GLY A 116 -14.39 -9.07 11.83
C GLY A 116 -15.65 -9.93 11.70
N ASN A 117 -16.79 -9.42 12.19
CA ASN A 117 -18.11 -10.08 12.11
C ASN A 117 -18.83 -9.86 10.76
N GLY A 118 -18.21 -9.19 9.80
CA GLY A 118 -18.78 -8.85 8.50
C GLY A 118 -19.45 -7.48 8.42
N ASP A 119 -19.48 -6.72 9.53
CA ASP A 119 -19.97 -5.34 9.58
C ASP A 119 -18.89 -4.36 9.10
N VAL A 120 -18.59 -4.44 7.80
CA VAL A 120 -17.60 -3.58 7.12
C VAL A 120 -18.18 -3.11 5.78
N PRO A 121 -17.76 -1.94 5.26
CA PRO A 121 -18.31 -1.39 4.01
C PRO A 121 -18.10 -2.31 2.79
N GLN A 122 -17.04 -3.11 2.83
CA GLN A 122 -16.66 -4.03 1.77
C GLN A 122 -15.91 -5.22 2.35
N ILE A 123 -16.26 -6.43 1.88
CA ILE A 123 -15.49 -7.63 2.23
C ILE A 123 -14.09 -7.56 1.60
N TRP A 124 -13.08 -7.58 2.46
CA TRP A 124 -11.66 -7.65 2.13
C TRP A 124 -11.25 -9.10 1.98
N LYS A 125 -10.96 -9.49 0.73
CA LYS A 125 -10.50 -10.84 0.41
C LYS A 125 -8.97 -10.92 0.61
N PRO A 126 -8.45 -11.98 1.25
CA PRO A 126 -7.02 -12.20 1.32
C PRO A 126 -6.45 -12.47 -0.09
N LEU A 127 -5.14 -12.29 -0.22
CA LEU A 127 -4.41 -12.70 -1.42
C LEU A 127 -4.45 -14.22 -1.59
N THR A 128 -4.29 -14.66 -2.83
CA THR A 128 -4.07 -16.07 -3.15
C THR A 128 -2.72 -16.23 -3.87
N PRO A 129 -2.08 -17.41 -3.80
CA PRO A 129 -0.80 -17.64 -4.49
C PRO A 129 -0.85 -17.38 -6.00
N GLU A 130 -2.04 -17.53 -6.61
CA GLU A 130 -2.28 -17.33 -8.04
C GLU A 130 -2.43 -15.85 -8.39
N ASP A 131 -2.93 -15.03 -7.47
CA ASP A 131 -3.19 -13.60 -7.70
C ASP A 131 -2.80 -12.71 -6.51
N THR A 132 -1.53 -12.33 -6.51
CA THR A 132 -0.91 -11.42 -5.54
C THR A 132 -0.97 -9.94 -5.98
N LEU A 133 -1.79 -9.60 -6.99
CA LEU A 133 -2.00 -8.22 -7.44
C LEU A 133 -3.35 -7.64 -7.02
N LYS A 134 -4.12 -8.38 -6.21
CA LYS A 134 -5.35 -7.86 -5.60
C LYS A 134 -5.05 -7.00 -4.39
N TYR A 135 -5.92 -6.04 -4.10
CA TYR A 135 -5.81 -5.20 -2.91
C TYR A 135 -7.15 -4.54 -2.57
N MET A 136 -7.30 -4.11 -1.32
CA MET A 136 -8.38 -3.20 -0.91
C MET A 136 -8.00 -1.77 -1.25
N CYS A 137 -8.82 -1.08 -2.02
CA CYS A 137 -8.75 0.36 -2.19
C CYS A 137 -9.59 1.03 -1.11
N ILE A 138 -8.95 1.92 -0.35
CA ILE A 138 -9.58 2.67 0.73
C ILE A 138 -9.65 4.13 0.31
N ASN A 139 -10.86 4.60 0.04
CA ASN A 139 -11.18 5.97 -0.33
C ASN A 139 -12.56 6.33 0.24
N LEU A 140 -12.84 7.63 0.40
CA LEU A 140 -14.10 8.14 0.96
C LEU A 140 -15.31 7.63 0.16
N ASP A 141 -15.30 7.84 -1.16
CA ASP A 141 -16.47 7.56 -1.99
C ASP A 141 -16.62 6.07 -2.32
N LYS A 142 -15.54 5.29 -2.18
CA LYS A 142 -15.51 3.91 -2.64
C LYS A 142 -14.44 3.07 -1.94
N VAL A 143 -14.88 2.26 -0.98
CA VAL A 143 -14.11 1.13 -0.47
C VAL A 143 -14.39 -0.08 -1.36
N ARG A 144 -13.37 -0.67 -1.98
CA ARG A 144 -13.57 -1.74 -2.97
C ARG A 144 -12.36 -2.67 -3.08
N MET A 145 -12.62 -3.91 -3.48
CA MET A 145 -11.56 -4.77 -3.99
C MET A 145 -11.11 -4.29 -5.38
N CYS A 146 -9.81 -4.22 -5.56
CA CYS A 146 -9.13 -3.89 -6.80
C CYS A 146 -8.21 -5.01 -7.24
N ASP A 147 -7.82 -4.95 -8.51
CA ASP A 147 -6.82 -5.79 -9.13
C ASP A 147 -5.71 -4.91 -9.75
N ASN A 148 -4.73 -5.58 -10.36
CA ASN A 148 -3.66 -4.94 -11.11
C ASN A 148 -2.88 -3.90 -10.29
N LEU A 149 -2.48 -4.27 -9.06
CA LEU A 149 -1.64 -3.45 -8.18
C LEU A 149 -0.50 -2.80 -8.97
N ASN A 150 -0.38 -1.47 -8.86
CA ASN A 150 0.61 -0.66 -9.55
C ASN A 150 0.70 -0.90 -11.07
N ASP A 151 -0.44 -1.10 -11.74
CA ASP A 151 -0.50 -1.41 -13.17
C ASP A 151 0.29 -2.69 -13.55
N GLY A 152 0.44 -3.63 -12.59
CA GLY A 152 1.19 -4.86 -12.76
C GLY A 152 2.72 -4.66 -12.82
N ARG A 153 3.20 -3.45 -12.54
CA ARG A 153 4.63 -3.11 -12.61
C ARG A 153 5.49 -3.97 -11.67
N ASN A 154 4.94 -4.38 -10.53
CA ASN A 154 5.68 -5.24 -9.60
C ASN A 154 6.12 -6.57 -10.24
N LYS A 155 5.23 -7.24 -10.99
CA LYS A 155 5.58 -8.47 -11.73
C LYS A 155 6.58 -8.20 -12.86
N GLN A 156 6.48 -7.05 -13.53
CA GLN A 156 7.42 -6.64 -14.59
C GLN A 156 8.83 -6.44 -14.02
N TRP A 157 8.95 -5.80 -12.85
CA TRP A 157 10.22 -5.66 -12.13
C TRP A 157 10.80 -7.02 -11.73
N ALA A 158 9.99 -7.91 -11.15
CA ALA A 158 10.43 -9.25 -10.76
C ALA A 158 10.99 -10.02 -11.97
N THR A 159 10.26 -10.01 -13.09
CA THR A 159 10.68 -10.64 -14.34
C THR A 159 11.97 -10.03 -14.88
N PHE A 160 12.10 -8.71 -14.80
CA PHE A 160 13.31 -8.01 -15.25
C PHE A 160 14.53 -8.40 -14.42
N PHE A 161 14.41 -8.42 -13.09
CA PHE A 161 15.51 -8.78 -12.20
C PHE A 161 15.94 -10.24 -12.34
N GLU A 162 14.97 -11.17 -12.39
CA GLU A 162 15.24 -12.60 -12.63
C GLU A 162 16.02 -12.84 -13.92
N LYS A 163 15.64 -12.15 -15.01
CA LYS A 163 16.28 -12.31 -16.31
C LYS A 163 17.67 -11.67 -16.41
N ASN A 164 17.88 -10.52 -15.78
CA ASN A 164 19.04 -9.67 -16.08
C ASN A 164 20.12 -9.69 -14.99
N LEU A 165 19.77 -10.02 -13.74
CA LEU A 165 20.70 -9.95 -12.61
C LEU A 165 20.91 -11.32 -11.93
N GLY A 166 20.22 -12.36 -12.41
CA GLY A 166 20.20 -13.68 -11.77
C GLY A 166 19.66 -13.64 -10.34
N ASN A 167 19.57 -14.80 -9.69
CA ASN A 167 19.14 -14.91 -8.29
C ASN A 167 20.16 -14.30 -7.28
N GLY A 168 21.09 -13.45 -7.74
CA GLY A 168 22.20 -12.91 -6.95
C GLY A 168 21.91 -11.56 -6.28
N ILE A 169 20.76 -10.94 -6.54
CA ILE A 169 20.33 -9.67 -5.88
C ILE A 169 19.02 -9.87 -5.10
N THR A 170 18.68 -11.10 -4.73
CA THR A 170 17.78 -11.39 -3.60
C THR A 170 18.52 -11.17 -2.28
N TYR A 171 19.06 -9.96 -2.07
CA TYR A 171 19.69 -9.55 -0.81
C TYR A 171 19.00 -8.29 -0.33
N ILE A 172 17.87 -8.43 0.39
CA ILE A 172 17.50 -7.75 1.66
C ILE A 172 16.33 -8.53 2.37
N ALA A 173 15.77 -9.62 1.81
CA ALA A 173 14.60 -10.28 2.43
C ALA A 173 14.62 -11.82 2.50
N ASP A 174 15.60 -12.50 1.89
CA ASP A 174 15.67 -13.97 1.87
C ASP A 174 16.60 -14.57 2.94
N ASP A 175 17.18 -13.76 3.82
CA ASP A 175 17.81 -14.28 5.04
C ASP A 175 16.71 -14.73 6.00
N LYS A 176 16.34 -16.01 5.86
CA LYS A 176 15.66 -16.86 6.83
C LYS A 176 14.61 -16.15 7.70
N ILE A 177 13.41 -15.98 7.15
CA ILE A 177 12.22 -15.90 8.00
C ILE A 177 11.69 -17.33 8.13
N GLU A 178 12.25 -18.07 9.09
CA GLU A 178 11.70 -19.37 9.46
C GLU A 178 10.42 -19.14 10.28
N LYS A 179 9.44 -20.04 10.18
CA LYS A 179 8.13 -19.93 10.88
C LYS A 179 8.23 -19.74 12.40
N GLU A 180 9.41 -20.00 12.99
CA GLU A 180 9.67 -19.93 14.42
C GLU A 180 9.99 -18.52 14.94
N ASP A 181 10.43 -17.58 14.09
CA ASP A 181 10.92 -16.28 14.54
C ASP A 181 9.81 -15.34 15.06
N PHE A 182 8.54 -15.59 14.70
CA PHE A 182 7.40 -14.80 15.19
C PHE A 182 6.82 -15.30 16.53
N ILE A 183 7.25 -16.45 17.04
CA ILE A 183 6.66 -17.07 18.25
C ILE A 183 7.39 -16.64 19.53
N SER A 184 8.61 -16.11 19.45
CA SER A 184 9.36 -15.69 20.65
C SER A 184 9.03 -14.26 21.08
N GLY A 185 7.83 -14.04 21.60
CA GLY A 185 7.42 -12.80 22.26
C GLY A 185 8.23 -12.52 23.53
N LYS A 186 9.43 -11.94 23.39
CA LYS A 186 10.17 -11.31 24.49
C LYS A 186 10.57 -9.90 24.11
N LEU A 187 9.89 -8.96 24.78
CA LEU A 187 10.32 -7.57 24.98
C LEU A 187 11.73 -7.51 25.58
#